data_AF-A0A5C5XF49-F1
#
_entry.id   AF-A0A5C5XF49-F1
#
_cell.length_a   1.000
_cell.length_b   1.000
_cell.length_c   1.000
_cell.angle_alpha   90.00
_cell.angle_beta   90.00
_cell.angle_gamma   90.00
#
_symmetry.space_group_name_H-M   'P 1'
#
loop_
_entity.id
_entity.type
_entity.pdbx_description
1 polymer ?
#
loop_
_entity_poly.entity_id
_entity_poly.type
_entity_poly.pdbx_seq_one_letter_code
_entity_poly.pdbx_strand_id
1 'polypeptide(L)'
;MTDVPSHPQRHFRGFEPLTANYIYCPNQFLDICVPNCSRGTVRIVAYLLRETLGWLDENGQPINEQVTVTYRDLIGKAGVSRGAIGPAIDEAIRLGFISVCSAGQSKAAGRSGRSAKYELRWSHGSAFTKVVDAFDGFYVGEGHRTPIPNAFFEQIIPTETRAVIKVVGTVLRHTIGYQNQFGGRRTSAPLSYNYVQRYARLNSRSVVSEAIAVAQKRGYITCTQAGQFDADRSQQSAACYSVRWLAANQIVPISSKNEPEDRFNKRTSYGSKSRPVDRFKKRTTSKTVSKDIHKQQHVASQETEAAIQLLLEAGVDRAIAFRLVEKSGPERVQRQLQWLDARNPRENRIGLLCKSIAEDWSPPPSVAVKNRQKSIREREQIEATKESQESKRVAREKAARAKRRERLLSEWDTATPEQRKAWIQTAVNAEASRVIADIIRRQGTKAESPHCHVLDAIAAARKLPPISAASGLPSSLIGDKVA
;
A
#
# COMPACT_ATOMS: atom_id res chain seq x y z
N MET A 1 20.26 42.72 12.52
CA MET A 1 18.86 42.28 12.62
C MET A 1 18.15 42.81 11.39
N THR A 2 17.98 41.97 10.37
CA THR A 2 17.29 42.34 9.13
C THR A 2 16.06 41.47 9.03
N ASP A 3 14.90 42.08 9.31
CA ASP A 3 13.59 41.46 9.22
C ASP A 3 13.35 40.97 7.79
N VAL A 4 13.23 39.65 7.66
CA VAL A 4 12.76 39.00 6.43
C VAL A 4 11.24 39.18 6.40
N PRO A 5 10.66 39.70 5.31
CA PRO A 5 9.23 39.97 5.24
C PRO A 5 8.44 38.68 5.38
N SER A 6 7.73 38.55 6.51
CA SER A 6 6.82 37.45 6.81
C SER A 6 5.70 37.43 5.78
N HIS A 7 5.78 36.54 4.80
CA HIS A 7 4.63 36.23 3.95
C HIS A 7 3.47 35.81 4.86
N PRO A 8 2.25 36.30 4.64
CA PRO A 8 1.09 35.86 5.41
C PRO A 8 0.98 34.35 5.23
N GLN A 9 1.23 33.61 6.31
CA GLN A 9 1.17 32.15 6.29
C GLN A 9 -0.25 31.77 5.91
N ARG A 10 -0.45 31.38 4.64
CA ARG A 10 -1.69 30.73 4.19
C ARG A 10 -1.91 29.56 5.14
N HIS A 11 -2.94 29.69 5.97
CA HIS A 11 -3.27 28.69 6.97
C HIS A 11 -3.52 27.36 6.25
N PHE A 12 -2.82 26.30 6.65
CA PHE A 12 -2.98 24.99 6.02
C PHE A 12 -4.37 24.46 6.32
N ARG A 13 -5.21 24.34 5.28
CA ARG A 13 -6.63 23.98 5.43
C ARG A 13 -6.87 22.47 5.47
N GLY A 14 -5.87 21.66 5.16
CA GLY A 14 -5.96 20.21 5.06
C GLY A 14 -5.31 19.68 3.79
N PHE A 15 -5.16 18.36 3.71
CA PHE A 15 -4.74 17.65 2.51
C PHE A 15 -5.89 17.50 1.53
N GLU A 16 -5.61 17.67 0.24
CA GLU A 16 -6.57 17.33 -0.80
C GLU A 16 -6.82 15.82 -0.84
N PRO A 17 -8.04 15.38 -1.22
CA PRO A 17 -8.33 13.96 -1.41
C PRO A 17 -7.36 13.29 -2.40
N LEU A 18 -7.10 12.00 -2.19
CA LEU A 18 -6.21 11.17 -3.00
C LEU A 18 -6.80 10.79 -4.38
N THR A 19 -7.62 11.66 -4.97
CA THR A 19 -8.20 11.47 -6.29
C THR A 19 -7.36 12.11 -7.40
N ALA A 20 -6.55 13.12 -7.09
CA ALA A 20 -5.78 13.85 -8.10
C ALA A 20 -4.44 14.44 -7.64
N ASN A 21 -4.18 14.60 -6.33
CA ASN A 21 -3.06 15.43 -5.85
C ASN A 21 -2.11 14.72 -4.87
N TYR A 22 -1.44 13.66 -5.35
CA TYR A 22 -0.47 12.87 -4.58
C TYR A 22 0.61 12.26 -5.48
N ILE A 23 1.72 11.82 -4.88
CA ILE A 23 2.71 10.95 -5.53
C ILE A 23 2.70 9.57 -4.90
N TYR A 24 2.97 8.53 -5.70
CA TYR A 24 3.27 7.19 -5.19
C TYR A 24 4.68 7.15 -4.62
N CYS A 25 4.82 7.64 -3.38
CA CYS A 25 6.07 7.78 -2.67
C CYS A 25 6.60 6.40 -2.23
N PRO A 26 7.89 6.07 -2.50
CA PRO A 26 8.52 4.88 -1.95
C PRO A 26 8.44 4.86 -0.41
N ASN A 27 7.99 3.75 0.17
CA ASN A 27 7.84 3.64 1.63
C ASN A 27 9.16 3.90 2.37
N GLN A 28 10.30 3.56 1.76
CA GLN A 28 11.63 3.81 2.30
C GLN A 28 11.94 5.30 2.51
N PHE A 29 11.26 6.23 1.83
CA PHE A 29 11.39 7.65 2.17
C PHE A 29 10.88 7.93 3.60
N LEU A 30 9.72 7.37 3.96
CA LEU A 30 9.11 7.54 5.28
C LEU A 30 9.74 6.63 6.34
N ASP A 31 10.21 5.45 5.93
CA ASP A 31 10.72 4.41 6.83
C ASP A 31 12.24 4.57 7.09
N ILE A 32 12.99 5.12 6.14
CA ILE A 32 14.46 5.24 6.18
C ILE A 32 14.91 6.70 6.11
N CYS A 33 14.54 7.47 5.09
CA CYS A 33 15.06 8.83 4.91
C CYS A 33 14.63 9.77 6.05
N VAL A 34 13.32 9.92 6.26
CA VAL A 34 12.73 10.85 7.24
C VAL A 34 13.22 10.59 8.69
N PRO A 35 13.28 9.34 9.19
CA PRO A 35 13.72 9.08 10.55
C PRO A 35 15.22 9.29 10.76
N ASN A 36 16.06 9.06 9.74
CA ASN A 36 17.50 8.89 9.92
C ASN A 36 18.35 10.07 9.45
N CYS A 37 17.89 10.86 8.48
CA CYS A 37 18.73 11.87 7.84
C CYS A 37 18.57 13.27 8.47
N SER A 38 19.52 14.16 8.19
CA SER A 38 19.38 15.58 8.53
C SER A 38 18.16 16.22 7.86
N ARG A 39 17.71 17.37 8.41
CA ARG A 39 16.58 18.12 7.83
C ARG A 39 16.87 18.56 6.38
N GLY A 40 18.11 18.93 6.08
CA GLY A 40 18.52 19.32 4.73
C GLY A 40 18.36 18.16 3.77
N THR A 41 18.86 16.98 4.13
CA THR A 41 18.78 15.77 3.29
C THR A 41 17.35 15.34 3.05
N VAL A 42 16.51 15.31 4.09
CA VAL A 42 15.08 15.00 3.93
C VAL A 42 14.43 15.96 2.92
N ARG A 43 14.71 17.26 3.02
CA ARG A 43 14.18 18.29 2.12
C ARG A 43 14.65 18.11 0.67
N ILE A 44 15.93 17.84 0.44
CA ILE A 44 16.49 17.62 -0.90
C ILE A 44 15.90 16.34 -1.52
N VAL A 45 15.86 15.24 -0.77
CA VAL A 45 15.32 13.97 -1.27
C VAL A 45 13.82 14.11 -1.56
N ALA A 46 13.04 14.78 -0.71
CA ALA A 46 11.63 15.04 -0.98
C ALA A 46 11.42 15.93 -2.21
N TYR A 47 12.26 16.95 -2.40
CA TYR A 47 12.23 17.79 -3.60
C TYR A 47 12.44 16.95 -4.86
N LEU A 48 13.48 16.11 -4.88
CA LEU A 48 13.77 15.23 -6.02
C LEU A 48 12.66 14.19 -6.25
N LEU A 49 12.09 13.61 -5.19
CA LEU A 49 10.92 12.74 -5.28
C LEU A 49 9.72 13.45 -5.93
N ARG A 50 9.48 14.72 -5.57
CA ARG A 50 8.37 15.50 -6.12
C ARG A 50 8.58 15.87 -7.59
N GLU A 51 9.80 16.25 -7.96
CA GLU A 51 10.15 16.59 -9.35
C GLU A 51 10.17 15.34 -10.26
N THR A 52 10.58 14.19 -9.72
CA THR A 52 10.65 12.93 -10.49
C THR A 52 9.27 12.25 -10.60
N LEU A 53 8.61 12.00 -9.47
CA LEU A 53 7.41 11.16 -9.42
C LEU A 53 6.09 11.92 -9.54
N GLY A 54 6.13 13.25 -9.48
CA GLY A 54 4.93 14.06 -9.55
C GLY A 54 4.55 14.52 -10.96
N TRP A 55 5.33 14.12 -11.96
CA TRP A 55 5.06 14.35 -13.38
C TRP A 55 5.31 13.04 -14.13
N LEU A 56 4.22 12.30 -14.36
CA LEU A 56 4.28 11.00 -15.03
C LEU A 56 3.74 11.14 -16.46
N ASP A 57 4.33 10.37 -17.38
CA ASP A 57 3.89 10.26 -18.75
C ASP A 57 2.61 9.38 -18.86
N GLU A 58 2.15 9.14 -20.09
CA GLU A 58 0.96 8.34 -20.35
C GLU A 58 1.07 6.87 -19.90
N ASN A 59 2.30 6.39 -19.71
CA ASN A 59 2.63 5.04 -19.24
C ASN A 59 2.85 4.97 -17.72
N GLY A 60 2.73 6.11 -17.01
CA GLY A 60 2.98 6.19 -15.58
C GLY A 60 4.47 6.21 -15.22
N GLN A 61 5.34 6.48 -16.19
CA GLN A 61 6.78 6.63 -15.99
C GLN A 61 7.13 8.11 -15.72
N PRO A 62 8.14 8.40 -14.90
CA PRO A 62 8.63 9.77 -14.70
C PRO A 62 8.99 10.45 -16.02
N ILE A 63 8.47 11.65 -16.26
CA ILE A 63 8.85 12.46 -17.44
C ILE A 63 10.31 12.93 -17.30
N ASN A 64 10.75 13.20 -16.07
CA ASN A 64 12.10 13.65 -15.76
C ASN A 64 12.71 12.77 -14.66
N GLU A 65 13.60 11.86 -15.04
CA GLU A 65 14.37 11.05 -14.07
C GLU A 65 15.60 11.80 -13.55
N GLN A 66 16.16 12.71 -14.36
CA GLN A 66 17.29 13.56 -14.01
C GLN A 66 16.84 14.99 -13.77
N VAL A 67 16.94 15.43 -12.52
CA VAL A 67 16.48 16.76 -12.10
C VAL A 67 17.67 17.72 -12.11
N THR A 68 17.54 18.80 -12.86
CA THR A 68 18.50 19.91 -12.79
C THR A 68 18.19 20.75 -11.56
N VAL A 69 19.18 20.87 -10.67
CA VAL A 69 19.00 21.50 -9.36
C VAL A 69 19.80 22.79 -9.29
N THR A 70 19.10 23.89 -8.98
CA THR A 70 19.74 25.18 -8.67
C THR A 70 19.68 25.45 -7.16
N TYR A 71 20.63 26.24 -6.65
CA TYR A 71 20.55 26.69 -5.24
C TYR A 71 19.30 27.52 -4.97
N ARG A 72 18.81 28.25 -5.97
CA ARG A 72 17.55 28.99 -5.86
C ARG A 72 16.38 28.03 -5.62
N ASP A 73 16.30 26.92 -6.33
CA ASP A 73 15.25 25.92 -6.15
C ASP A 73 15.38 25.22 -4.79
N LEU A 74 16.59 24.85 -4.38
CA LEU A 74 16.79 24.21 -3.07
C LEU A 74 16.42 25.14 -1.90
N ILE A 75 16.71 26.43 -2.01
CA ILE A 75 16.32 27.40 -0.97
C ILE A 75 14.82 27.68 -1.03
N GLY A 76 14.30 28.02 -2.20
CA GLY A 76 12.92 28.49 -2.36
C GLY A 76 11.87 27.39 -2.32
N LYS A 77 12.13 26.24 -2.96
CA LYS A 77 11.17 25.13 -3.08
C LYS A 77 11.43 24.04 -2.05
N ALA A 78 12.67 23.58 -1.90
CA ALA A 78 13.00 22.54 -0.92
C ALA A 78 13.10 23.10 0.52
N GLY A 79 13.28 24.41 0.68
CA GLY A 79 13.41 25.06 1.98
C GLY A 79 14.76 24.82 2.66
N VAL A 80 15.81 24.45 1.93
CA VAL A 80 17.14 24.18 2.51
C VAL A 80 17.91 25.49 2.67
N SER A 81 18.50 25.74 3.85
CA SER A 81 19.33 26.93 4.03
C SER A 81 20.62 26.82 3.21
N ARG A 82 21.12 27.96 2.70
CA ARG A 82 22.28 28.03 1.80
C ARG A 82 23.49 27.22 2.28
N GLY A 83 23.82 27.30 3.57
CA GLY A 83 24.96 26.59 4.17
C GLY A 83 24.73 25.10 4.41
N ALA A 84 23.47 24.65 4.46
CA ALA A 84 23.14 23.23 4.64
C ALA A 84 23.08 22.45 3.32
N ILE A 85 23.09 23.13 2.16
CA ILE A 85 22.94 22.48 0.85
C ILE A 85 24.06 21.46 0.59
N GLY A 86 25.33 21.88 0.73
CA GLY A 86 26.47 20.99 0.48
C GLY A 86 26.43 19.73 1.36
N PRO A 87 26.46 19.87 2.70
CA PRO A 87 26.42 18.73 3.61
C PRO A 87 25.21 17.82 3.42
N ALA A 88 24.04 18.37 3.05
CA ALA A 88 22.84 17.59 2.79
C ALA A 88 22.92 16.78 1.48
N ILE A 89 23.52 17.33 0.43
CA ILE A 89 23.77 16.60 -0.82
C ILE A 89 24.77 15.46 -0.56
N ASP A 90 25.86 15.75 0.14
CA ASP A 90 26.88 14.75 0.48
C ASP A 90 26.28 13.61 1.32
N GLU A 91 25.46 13.93 2.33
CA GLU A 91 24.74 12.94 3.12
C GLU A 91 23.76 12.12 2.25
N ALA A 92 23.01 12.75 1.34
CA ALA A 92 22.05 12.08 0.47
C ALA A 92 22.73 11.09 -0.49
N ILE A 93 23.89 11.45 -1.05
CA ILE A 93 24.70 10.60 -1.94
C ILE A 93 25.30 9.45 -1.13
N ARG A 94 25.93 9.76 0.00
CA ARG A 94 26.60 8.77 0.86
C ARG A 94 25.64 7.70 1.37
N LEU A 95 24.40 8.08 1.69
CA LEU A 95 23.34 7.15 2.12
C LEU A 95 22.58 6.52 0.95
N GLY A 96 22.98 6.75 -0.30
CA GLY A 96 22.41 6.07 -1.46
C GLY A 96 20.98 6.49 -1.83
N PHE A 97 20.53 7.68 -1.44
CA PHE A 97 19.21 8.18 -1.87
C PHE A 97 19.24 8.77 -3.28
N ILE A 98 20.36 9.38 -3.65
CA ILE A 98 20.52 10.09 -4.92
C ILE A 98 21.89 9.80 -5.55
N SER A 99 21.97 9.97 -6.86
CA SER A 99 23.20 9.87 -7.64
C SER A 99 23.47 11.19 -8.36
N VAL A 100 24.75 11.51 -8.60
CA VAL A 100 25.16 12.71 -9.35
C VAL A 100 25.30 12.34 -10.82
N CYS A 101 24.44 12.90 -11.68
CA CYS A 101 24.52 12.71 -13.13
C CYS A 101 25.51 13.70 -13.75
N SER A 102 25.51 14.95 -13.28
CA SER A 102 26.51 15.95 -13.67
C SER A 102 26.77 16.94 -12.55
N ALA A 103 28.04 17.14 -12.20
CA ALA A 103 28.42 18.11 -11.18
C ALA A 103 28.10 19.55 -11.62
N GLY A 104 27.68 20.36 -10.66
CA GLY A 104 27.50 21.79 -10.87
C GLY A 104 28.84 22.52 -10.87
N GLN A 105 28.91 23.63 -11.58
CA GLN A 105 30.08 24.49 -11.65
C GLN A 105 29.69 25.92 -11.26
N SER A 106 30.39 26.49 -10.28
CA SER A 106 30.21 27.89 -9.89
C SER A 106 30.66 28.83 -11.03
N LYS A 107 29.96 29.96 -11.18
CA LYS A 107 30.38 31.01 -12.11
C LYS A 107 31.70 31.62 -11.62
N ALA A 108 32.70 31.67 -12.50
CA ALA A 108 34.00 32.28 -12.26
C ALA A 108 34.36 33.21 -13.44
N ALA A 109 35.36 34.07 -13.28
CA ALA A 109 35.82 34.93 -14.37
C ALA A 109 36.17 34.06 -15.61
N GLY A 110 35.54 34.34 -16.75
CA GLY A 110 35.71 33.58 -18.00
C GLY A 110 35.02 32.20 -18.06
N ARG A 111 34.29 31.78 -17.03
CA ARG A 111 33.55 30.49 -17.03
C ARG A 111 32.08 30.68 -16.65
N SER A 112 31.19 30.21 -17.52
CA SER A 112 29.75 30.17 -17.25
C SER A 112 29.45 29.15 -16.14
N GLY A 113 28.56 29.53 -15.21
CA GLY A 113 28.11 28.61 -14.18
C GLY A 113 27.18 27.54 -14.77
N ARG A 114 27.27 26.31 -14.26
CA ARG A 114 26.45 25.17 -14.68
C ARG A 114 25.73 24.59 -13.47
N SER A 115 24.43 24.36 -13.59
CA SER A 115 23.65 23.69 -12.54
C SER A 115 23.99 22.21 -12.47
N ALA A 116 23.96 21.64 -11.27
CA ALA A 116 24.14 20.21 -11.09
C ALA A 116 22.88 19.44 -11.53
N LYS A 117 23.05 18.18 -11.93
CA LYS A 117 21.96 17.24 -12.19
C LYS A 117 22.08 16.04 -11.27
N TYR A 118 20.96 15.68 -10.66
CA TYR A 118 20.86 14.53 -9.78
C TYR A 118 19.66 13.67 -10.18
N GLU A 119 19.74 12.40 -9.86
CA GLU A 119 18.64 11.44 -10.01
C GLU A 119 18.42 10.68 -8.70
N LEU A 120 17.21 10.15 -8.53
CA LEU A 120 16.93 9.23 -7.43
C LEU A 120 17.62 7.91 -7.69
N ARG A 121 18.24 7.33 -6.67
CA ARG A 121 18.83 6.00 -6.78
C ARG A 121 17.75 4.95 -6.58
N TRP A 122 17.59 4.07 -7.56
CA TRP A 122 16.63 2.96 -7.53
C TRP A 122 17.36 1.63 -7.34
N SER A 123 16.83 0.76 -6.49
CA SER A 123 17.35 -0.58 -6.25
C SER A 123 16.55 -1.60 -7.05
N HIS A 124 17.25 -2.36 -7.89
CA HIS A 124 16.70 -3.50 -8.65
C HIS A 124 16.86 -4.83 -7.89
N GLY A 125 17.35 -4.80 -6.65
CA GLY A 125 17.44 -5.97 -5.79
C GLY A 125 16.07 -6.58 -5.51
N SER A 126 16.04 -7.88 -5.18
CA SER A 126 14.79 -8.63 -4.97
C SER A 126 14.15 -8.42 -3.60
N ALA A 127 14.79 -7.70 -2.67
CA ALA A 127 14.33 -7.58 -1.29
C ALA A 127 14.13 -6.13 -0.85
N PHE A 128 12.92 -5.83 -0.39
CA PHE A 128 12.60 -4.57 0.28
C PHE A 128 13.25 -4.52 1.67
N THR A 129 13.96 -3.43 1.98
CA THR A 129 14.58 -3.20 3.30
C THR A 129 14.00 -1.99 4.00
N LYS A 130 14.00 -2.02 5.34
CA LYS A 130 13.73 -0.88 6.24
C LYS A 130 14.97 -0.48 7.05
N VAL A 131 16.10 -1.15 6.83
CA VAL A 131 17.35 -0.93 7.56
C VAL A 131 18.22 0.02 6.76
N VAL A 132 18.71 1.08 7.42
CA VAL A 132 19.53 2.13 6.80
C VAL A 132 20.82 1.54 6.23
N ASP A 133 21.49 0.67 6.97
CA ASP A 133 22.81 0.13 6.57
C ASP A 133 22.73 -0.83 5.38
N ALA A 134 21.55 -1.43 5.16
CA ALA A 134 21.27 -2.30 4.03
C ALA A 134 20.59 -1.56 2.86
N PHE A 135 20.40 -0.25 2.97
CA PHE A 135 19.73 0.55 1.95
C PHE A 135 20.71 0.93 0.83
N ASP A 136 20.39 0.51 -0.39
CA ASP A 136 21.21 0.73 -1.60
C ASP A 136 20.47 1.50 -2.70
N GLY A 137 19.25 1.98 -2.41
CA GLY A 137 18.36 2.67 -3.33
C GLY A 137 16.89 2.40 -3.03
N PHE A 138 16.01 3.22 -3.60
CA PHE A 138 14.57 3.04 -3.49
C PHE A 138 14.10 1.80 -4.26
N TYR A 139 13.34 0.94 -3.59
CA TYR A 139 12.83 -0.30 -4.15
C TYR A 139 11.84 -0.04 -5.29
N VAL A 140 12.04 -0.73 -6.42
CA VAL A 140 11.25 -0.51 -7.64
C VAL A 140 9.93 -1.30 -7.65
N GLY A 141 9.85 -2.43 -6.93
CA GLY A 141 8.71 -3.35 -7.00
C GLY A 141 7.37 -2.82 -6.47
N GLU A 142 6.29 -3.49 -6.89
CA GLU A 142 4.91 -3.14 -6.53
C GLU A 142 4.62 -3.36 -5.03
N GLY A 143 3.59 -2.70 -4.51
CA GLY A 143 3.15 -2.84 -3.10
C GLY A 143 3.95 -2.03 -2.07
N HIS A 144 5.12 -1.50 -2.42
CA HIS A 144 5.99 -0.76 -1.49
C HIS A 144 5.94 0.76 -1.65
N ARG A 145 4.84 1.29 -2.17
CA ARG A 145 4.60 2.73 -2.33
C ARG A 145 3.33 3.16 -1.61
N THR A 146 3.36 4.35 -1.02
CA THR A 146 2.19 4.98 -0.38
C THR A 146 1.80 6.22 -1.19
N PRO A 147 0.51 6.43 -1.51
CA PRO A 147 0.06 7.66 -2.14
C PRO A 147 0.12 8.81 -1.13
N ILE A 148 1.16 9.63 -1.19
CA ILE A 148 1.38 10.72 -0.25
C ILE A 148 0.95 12.04 -0.90
N PRO A 149 0.06 12.84 -0.28
CA PRO A 149 -0.40 14.11 -0.84
C PRO A 149 0.75 15.08 -1.17
N ASN A 150 0.63 15.79 -2.29
CA ASN A 150 1.68 16.70 -2.75
C ASN A 150 1.97 17.82 -1.75
N ALA A 151 0.97 18.27 -0.99
CA ALA A 151 1.14 19.30 0.04
C ALA A 151 2.13 18.88 1.15
N PHE A 152 2.36 17.58 1.38
CA PHE A 152 3.41 17.14 2.30
C PHE A 152 4.81 17.54 1.80
N PHE A 153 5.05 17.39 0.49
CA PHE A 153 6.33 17.74 -0.16
C PHE A 153 6.47 19.23 -0.43
N GLU A 154 5.36 19.90 -0.76
CA GLU A 154 5.38 21.30 -1.22
C GLU A 154 5.21 22.32 -0.09
N GLN A 155 4.54 21.95 1.01
CA GLN A 155 4.22 22.90 2.10
C GLN A 155 4.85 22.48 3.43
N ILE A 156 4.73 21.19 3.81
CA ILE A 156 5.13 20.73 5.14
C ILE A 156 6.65 20.54 5.23
N ILE A 157 7.23 19.69 4.38
CA ILE A 157 8.67 19.41 4.41
C ILE A 157 9.55 20.67 4.28
N PRO A 158 9.25 21.63 3.38
CA PRO A 158 10.08 22.82 3.21
C PRO A 158 10.04 23.79 4.39
N THR A 159 8.93 23.84 5.13
CA THR A 159 8.72 24.87 6.16
C THR A 159 8.87 24.36 7.58
N GLU A 160 8.50 23.11 7.85
CA GLU A 160 8.39 22.60 9.21
C GLU A 160 9.70 22.07 9.80
N THR A 161 9.70 21.89 11.13
CA THR A 161 10.83 21.29 11.84
C THR A 161 10.95 19.80 11.53
N ARG A 162 12.15 19.23 11.73
CA ARG A 162 12.39 17.79 11.52
C ARG A 162 11.44 16.92 12.36
N ALA A 163 11.14 17.34 13.59
CA ALA A 163 10.25 16.60 14.47
C ALA A 163 8.80 16.57 13.96
N VAL A 164 8.29 17.71 13.50
CA VAL A 164 6.94 17.81 12.90
C VAL A 164 6.85 16.97 11.62
N ILE A 165 7.85 17.06 10.73
CA ILE A 165 7.91 16.25 9.50
C ILE A 165 7.86 14.75 9.81
N LYS A 166 8.63 14.31 10.81
CA LYS A 166 8.67 12.93 11.29
C LYS A 166 7.32 12.45 11.82
N VAL A 167 6.64 13.26 12.64
CA VAL A 167 5.31 12.94 13.17
C VAL A 167 4.28 12.86 12.05
N VAL A 168 4.18 13.88 11.19
CA VAL A 168 3.22 13.92 10.10
C VAL A 168 3.46 12.76 9.12
N GLY A 169 4.71 12.50 8.74
CA GLY A 169 5.10 11.37 7.90
C GLY A 169 4.73 10.01 8.52
N THR A 170 4.87 9.86 9.84
CA THR A 170 4.44 8.65 10.55
C THR A 170 2.93 8.46 10.45
N VAL A 171 2.14 9.50 10.70
CA VAL A 171 0.67 9.42 10.61
C VAL A 171 0.23 9.12 9.18
N LEU A 172 0.81 9.80 8.18
CA LEU A 172 0.56 9.53 6.75
C LEU A 172 0.83 8.05 6.40
N ARG A 173 1.97 7.51 6.84
CA ARG A 173 2.37 6.13 6.55
C ARG A 173 1.41 5.09 7.12
N HIS A 174 0.85 5.34 8.30
CA HIS A 174 0.02 4.38 9.05
C HIS A 174 -1.48 4.53 8.77
N THR A 175 -1.90 5.67 8.22
CA THR A 175 -3.27 5.89 7.78
C THR A 175 -3.39 5.53 6.31
N ILE A 176 -2.79 6.34 5.44
CA ILE A 176 -2.90 6.19 3.99
C ILE A 176 -2.14 4.96 3.49
N GLY A 177 -0.97 4.68 4.04
CA GLY A 177 -0.10 3.58 3.60
C GLY A 177 -0.59 2.18 3.98
N TYR A 178 -1.72 2.07 4.67
CA TYR A 178 -2.38 0.80 4.93
C TYR A 178 -3.61 0.66 4.03
N GLN A 179 -3.57 -0.32 3.13
CA GLN A 179 -4.68 -0.72 2.28
C GLN A 179 -5.17 -2.10 2.74
N ASN A 180 -6.47 -2.24 2.99
CA ASN A 180 -7.06 -3.54 3.30
C ASN A 180 -7.15 -4.40 2.03
N GLN A 181 -7.45 -5.70 2.20
CA GLN A 181 -7.59 -6.67 1.10
C GLN A 181 -8.68 -6.31 0.07
N PHE A 182 -9.55 -5.35 0.38
CA PHE A 182 -10.63 -4.86 -0.49
C PHE A 182 -10.34 -3.47 -1.09
N GLY A 183 -9.10 -2.98 -0.97
CA GLY A 183 -8.68 -1.69 -1.52
C GLY A 183 -9.04 -0.45 -0.70
N GLY A 184 -9.76 -0.61 0.41
CA GLY A 184 -10.04 0.47 1.35
C GLY A 184 -8.82 0.87 2.17
N ARG A 185 -8.53 2.17 2.25
CA ARG A 185 -7.43 2.70 3.07
C ARG A 185 -7.90 3.03 4.48
N ARG A 186 -7.02 2.88 5.47
CA ARG A 186 -7.32 3.32 6.85
C ARG A 186 -7.40 4.85 6.89
N THR A 187 -8.44 5.38 7.48
CA THR A 187 -8.63 6.82 7.66
C THR A 187 -7.98 7.34 8.95
N SER A 188 -7.82 6.45 9.94
CA SER A 188 -7.17 6.72 11.22
C SER A 188 -6.34 5.50 11.68
N ALA A 189 -5.38 5.74 12.57
CA ALA A 189 -4.53 4.70 13.13
C ALA A 189 -4.29 4.93 14.64
N PRO A 190 -4.36 3.88 15.48
CA PRO A 190 -3.93 3.96 16.88
C PRO A 190 -2.41 4.06 16.93
N LEU A 191 -1.90 5.19 17.43
CA LEU A 191 -0.47 5.47 17.53
C LEU A 191 -0.16 5.97 18.93
N SER A 192 0.42 5.11 19.77
CA SER A 192 0.87 5.53 21.10
C SER A 192 2.08 6.45 21.03
N TYR A 193 2.28 7.26 22.06
CA TYR A 193 3.48 8.12 22.18
C TYR A 193 4.79 7.34 22.00
N ASN A 194 4.90 6.19 22.67
CA ASN A 194 6.09 5.34 22.57
C ASN A 194 6.28 4.78 21.15
N TYR A 195 5.18 4.46 20.46
CA TYR A 195 5.24 4.00 19.09
C TYR A 195 5.77 5.09 18.16
N VAL A 196 5.17 6.29 18.20
CA VAL A 196 5.60 7.43 17.37
C VAL A 196 7.06 7.78 17.65
N GLN A 197 7.47 7.82 18.93
CA GLN A 197 8.84 8.08 19.32
C GLN A 197 9.84 7.09 18.70
N ARG A 198 9.56 5.78 18.82
CA ARG A 198 10.44 4.73 18.30
C ARG A 198 10.45 4.71 16.77
N TYR A 199 9.28 4.77 16.15
CA TYR A 199 9.13 4.72 14.70
C TYR A 199 9.83 5.90 14.02
N ALA A 200 9.53 7.11 14.50
CA ALA A 200 10.06 8.33 13.90
C ALA A 200 11.49 8.67 14.40
N ARG A 201 12.06 7.85 15.31
CA ARG A 201 13.36 8.06 15.95
C ARG A 201 13.49 9.46 16.55
N LEU A 202 12.59 9.78 17.46
CA LEU A 202 12.61 11.03 18.23
C LEU A 202 13.26 10.80 19.60
N ASN A 203 14.12 11.74 20.00
CA ASN A 203 15.02 11.55 21.14
C ASN A 203 14.32 11.61 22.51
N SER A 204 13.18 12.30 22.60
CA SER A 204 12.44 12.45 23.85
C SER A 204 10.94 12.46 23.64
N ARG A 205 10.20 12.14 24.70
CA ARG A 205 8.73 12.23 24.72
C ARG A 205 8.23 13.67 24.65
N SER A 206 8.97 14.62 25.23
CA SER A 206 8.62 16.05 25.17
C SER A 206 8.59 16.56 23.73
N VAL A 207 9.62 16.22 22.93
CA VAL A 207 9.69 16.58 21.51
C VAL A 207 8.55 15.94 20.71
N VAL A 208 8.16 14.70 21.03
CA VAL A 208 7.02 14.04 20.38
C VAL A 208 5.73 14.79 20.70
N SER A 209 5.50 15.13 21.96
CA SER A 209 4.31 15.87 22.40
C SER A 209 4.21 17.24 21.76
N GLU A 210 5.30 18.01 21.77
CA GLU A 210 5.37 19.32 21.13
C GLU A 210 5.13 19.22 19.61
N ALA A 211 5.77 18.26 18.94
CA ALA A 211 5.59 18.07 17.50
C ALA A 211 4.16 17.65 17.13
N ILE A 212 3.51 16.81 17.93
CA ILE A 212 2.10 16.44 17.76
C ILE A 212 1.21 17.69 17.96
N ALA A 213 1.45 18.46 19.01
CA ALA A 213 0.67 19.67 19.30
C ALA A 213 0.80 20.70 18.16
N VAL A 214 2.01 20.93 17.66
CA VAL A 214 2.25 21.81 16.50
C VAL A 214 1.55 21.26 15.26
N ALA A 215 1.67 19.97 14.97
CA ALA A 215 1.03 19.36 13.80
C ALA A 215 -0.50 19.44 13.85
N GLN A 216 -1.10 19.34 15.05
CA GLN A 216 -2.54 19.55 15.25
C GLN A 216 -2.95 21.01 15.11
N LYS A 217 -2.20 21.93 15.74
CA LYS A 217 -2.44 23.38 15.69
C LYS A 217 -2.35 23.91 14.25
N ARG A 218 -1.39 23.41 13.48
CA ARG A 218 -1.20 23.74 12.05
C ARG A 218 -2.19 23.02 11.13
N GLY A 219 -2.96 22.07 11.66
CA GLY A 219 -3.98 21.36 10.91
C GLY A 219 -3.47 20.29 9.96
N TYR A 220 -2.28 19.72 10.20
CA TYR A 220 -1.77 18.59 9.42
C TYR A 220 -2.43 17.28 9.84
N ILE A 221 -2.61 17.09 11.15
CA ILE A 221 -3.19 15.88 11.74
C ILE A 221 -4.30 16.24 12.72
N THR A 222 -5.16 15.27 13.02
CA THR A 222 -6.22 15.37 14.02
C THR A 222 -6.19 14.13 14.92
N CYS A 223 -6.36 14.31 16.23
CA CYS A 223 -6.62 13.20 17.14
C CYS A 223 -8.11 12.88 17.09
N THR A 224 -8.48 11.73 16.53
CA THR A 224 -9.88 11.31 16.41
C THR A 224 -10.40 10.67 17.69
N GLN A 225 -9.52 10.07 18.48
CA GLN A 225 -9.84 9.49 19.77
C GLN A 225 -8.64 9.67 20.70
N ALA A 226 -8.88 10.26 21.87
CA ALA A 226 -7.84 10.37 22.90
C ALA A 226 -7.47 8.97 23.42
N GLY A 227 -6.19 8.77 23.70
CA GLY A 227 -5.73 7.55 24.37
C GLY A 227 -6.07 7.60 25.85
N GLN A 228 -6.25 6.43 26.45
CA GLN A 228 -6.51 6.28 27.88
C GLN A 228 -5.32 5.62 28.57
N PHE A 229 -4.87 6.23 29.66
CA PHE A 229 -3.95 5.62 30.60
C PHE A 229 -4.78 5.08 31.76
N ASP A 230 -4.56 3.82 32.11
CA ASP A 230 -5.25 3.15 33.20
C ASP A 230 -4.26 2.22 33.93
N ALA A 231 -4.51 1.95 35.22
CA ALA A 231 -3.71 0.97 35.96
C ALA A 231 -3.94 -0.45 35.42
N ASP A 232 -5.17 -0.74 34.98
CA ASP A 232 -5.49 -1.96 34.26
C ASP A 232 -5.05 -1.85 32.78
N ARG A 233 -4.12 -2.72 32.38
CA ARG A 233 -3.63 -2.80 31.00
C ARG A 233 -4.73 -3.10 29.98
N SER A 234 -5.82 -3.74 30.39
CA SER A 234 -6.95 -4.06 29.50
C SER A 234 -7.72 -2.81 29.06
N GLN A 235 -7.70 -1.75 29.87
CA GLN A 235 -8.38 -0.48 29.63
C GLN A 235 -7.45 0.58 29.00
N GLN A 236 -6.14 0.30 28.94
CA GLN A 236 -5.19 1.18 28.27
C GLN A 236 -5.44 1.19 26.76
N SER A 237 -5.56 2.39 26.18
CA SER A 237 -5.76 2.56 24.74
C SER A 237 -4.83 3.63 24.18
N ALA A 238 -4.30 3.37 22.99
CA ALA A 238 -3.50 4.35 22.27
C ALA A 238 -4.40 5.44 21.67
N ALA A 239 -3.91 6.68 21.62
CA ALA A 239 -4.58 7.73 20.88
C ALA A 239 -4.65 7.39 19.39
N CYS A 240 -5.79 7.67 18.75
CA CYS A 240 -5.98 7.48 17.32
C CYS A 240 -5.78 8.80 16.59
N TYR A 241 -4.93 8.79 15.57
CA TYR A 241 -4.66 9.95 14.74
C TYR A 241 -5.10 9.71 13.30
N SER A 242 -5.58 10.78 12.66
CA SER A 242 -5.84 10.86 11.23
C SER A 242 -5.12 12.07 10.65
N VAL A 243 -4.95 12.07 9.33
CA VAL A 243 -4.58 13.30 8.62
C VAL A 243 -5.81 14.17 8.44
N ARG A 244 -5.64 15.49 8.45
CA ARG A 244 -6.74 16.41 8.18
C ARG A 244 -6.97 16.51 6.68
N TRP A 245 -8.09 15.99 6.21
CA TRP A 245 -8.53 16.18 4.83
C TRP A 245 -9.26 17.50 4.66
N LEU A 246 -9.11 18.13 3.51
CA LEU A 246 -9.99 19.21 3.07
C LEU A 246 -11.41 18.66 2.90
N ALA A 247 -12.38 19.35 3.49
CA ALA A 247 -13.79 19.03 3.24
C ALA A 247 -14.09 19.22 1.74
N ALA A 248 -14.85 18.30 1.14
CA ALA A 248 -15.20 18.33 -0.29
C ALA A 248 -15.83 19.67 -0.73
N ASN A 249 -16.44 20.39 0.20
CA ASN A 249 -17.20 21.62 0.02
C ASN A 249 -16.31 22.88 0.11
N GLN A 250 -15.04 22.74 0.50
CA GLN A 250 -14.09 23.85 0.72
C GLN A 250 -12.97 23.88 -0.33
N ILE A 251 -13.12 23.12 -1.42
CA ILE A 251 -12.24 23.20 -2.59
C ILE A 251 -12.54 24.53 -3.29
N VAL A 252 -11.92 25.61 -2.82
CA VAL A 252 -11.87 26.87 -3.57
C VAL A 252 -10.86 26.63 -4.70
N PRO A 253 -11.25 26.82 -5.98
CA PRO A 253 -10.33 26.66 -7.09
C PRO A 253 -9.32 27.81 -7.06
N ILE A 254 -8.23 27.65 -6.31
CA ILE A 254 -7.06 28.52 -6.43
C ILE A 254 -6.19 27.94 -7.55
N SER A 255 -6.68 28.09 -8.79
CA SER A 255 -5.87 27.87 -9.98
C SER A 255 -5.22 29.18 -10.38
N SER A 256 -3.91 29.29 -10.15
CA SER A 256 -3.03 30.21 -10.88
C SER A 256 -1.89 29.41 -11.49
N LYS A 257 -2.25 28.29 -12.14
CA LYS A 257 -1.39 27.68 -13.16
C LYS A 257 -2.03 28.07 -14.49
N ASN A 258 -1.37 28.99 -15.19
CA ASN A 258 -1.69 29.26 -16.59
C ASN A 258 -1.66 27.94 -17.35
N GLU A 259 -2.75 27.69 -18.07
CA GLU A 259 -3.00 26.50 -18.87
C GLU A 259 -2.02 26.43 -20.05
N PRO A 260 -1.50 25.23 -20.33
CA PRO A 260 -1.49 24.71 -21.68
C PRO A 260 -2.50 23.57 -21.76
N GLU A 261 -3.45 23.76 -22.67
CA GLU A 261 -4.50 22.87 -23.16
C GLU A 261 -4.58 21.43 -22.62
N ASP A 262 -5.72 21.19 -21.95
CA ASP A 262 -6.51 19.97 -21.82
C ASP A 262 -5.81 18.62 -22.09
N ARG A 263 -5.33 17.98 -21.01
CA ARG A 263 -5.04 16.54 -20.97
C ARG A 263 -5.78 15.85 -19.83
N PHE A 264 -6.90 15.25 -20.20
CA PHE A 264 -7.59 14.08 -19.64
C PHE A 264 -7.14 13.53 -18.27
N ASN A 265 -8.01 13.73 -17.28
CA ASN A 265 -8.09 12.90 -16.08
C ASN A 265 -8.63 11.50 -16.44
N LYS A 266 -7.77 10.46 -16.41
CA LYS A 266 -8.23 9.06 -16.41
C LYS A 266 -8.80 8.71 -15.03
N ARG A 267 -10.13 8.83 -14.88
CA ARG A 267 -10.91 8.11 -13.86
C ARG A 267 -10.84 6.62 -14.17
N THR A 268 -10.19 5.82 -13.33
CA THR A 268 -10.35 4.37 -13.36
C THR A 268 -11.73 4.02 -12.80
N SER A 269 -12.67 3.72 -13.69
CA SER A 269 -14.02 3.27 -13.39
C SER A 269 -14.04 1.77 -13.08
N TYR A 270 -14.16 1.41 -11.80
CA TYR A 270 -14.87 0.19 -11.39
C TYR A 270 -15.57 0.47 -10.06
N GLY A 271 -16.73 1.11 -10.17
CA GLY A 271 -17.67 1.31 -9.08
C GLY A 271 -19.06 1.18 -9.66
N SER A 272 -19.57 -0.05 -9.68
CA SER A 272 -20.97 -0.34 -9.99
C SER A 272 -21.85 0.56 -9.11
N LYS A 273 -22.64 1.42 -9.77
CA LYS A 273 -23.72 2.17 -9.13
C LYS A 273 -24.93 1.23 -9.04
N SER A 274 -25.14 0.65 -7.88
CA SER A 274 -26.43 0.07 -7.50
C SER A 274 -26.79 0.61 -6.11
N ARG A 275 -27.90 1.34 -6.04
CA ARG A 275 -28.48 1.83 -4.77
C ARG A 275 -28.97 0.62 -3.96
N PRO A 276 -28.77 0.58 -2.62
CA PRO A 276 -29.45 -0.40 -1.79
C PRO A 276 -30.88 0.10 -1.55
N VAL A 277 -31.85 -0.54 -2.20
CA VAL A 277 -33.26 -0.49 -1.80
C VAL A 277 -33.61 -1.87 -1.24
N ASP A 278 -34.10 -1.86 0.00
CA ASP A 278 -34.80 -2.91 0.74
C ASP A 278 -34.32 -4.36 0.62
N ARG A 279 -33.61 -4.82 1.67
CA ARG A 279 -33.72 -6.23 2.07
C ARG A 279 -33.45 -6.45 3.56
N PHE A 280 -34.37 -5.97 4.40
CA PHE A 280 -34.65 -6.62 5.68
C PHE A 280 -35.57 -7.83 5.45
N LYS A 281 -35.39 -8.87 6.29
CA LYS A 281 -36.19 -10.11 6.45
C LYS A 281 -35.97 -11.23 5.42
N LYS A 282 -35.16 -12.23 5.80
CA LYS A 282 -35.60 -13.63 5.82
C LYS A 282 -35.09 -14.33 7.09
N ARG A 283 -36.02 -14.44 8.04
CA ARG A 283 -36.03 -15.43 9.12
C ARG A 283 -36.15 -16.80 8.44
N THR A 284 -35.22 -17.72 8.68
CA THR A 284 -35.41 -19.13 8.32
C THR A 284 -35.21 -19.99 9.56
N THR A 285 -36.34 -20.37 10.12
CA THR A 285 -36.53 -21.57 10.91
C THR A 285 -36.00 -22.77 10.13
N SER A 286 -34.92 -23.39 10.60
CA SER A 286 -34.52 -24.73 10.16
C SER A 286 -34.45 -25.64 11.38
N LYS A 287 -35.43 -26.55 11.44
CA LYS A 287 -35.47 -27.69 12.37
C LYS A 287 -34.20 -28.51 12.15
N THR A 288 -33.47 -28.75 13.22
CA THR A 288 -32.33 -29.66 13.20
C THR A 288 -32.87 -31.08 13.24
N VAL A 289 -32.55 -31.85 12.19
CA VAL A 289 -32.80 -33.28 12.08
C VAL A 289 -31.93 -34.01 13.09
N SER A 290 -32.56 -34.87 13.91
CA SER A 290 -31.91 -35.76 14.87
C SER A 290 -30.86 -36.62 14.16
N LYS A 291 -29.59 -36.47 14.56
CA LYS A 291 -28.49 -37.32 14.09
C LYS A 291 -28.29 -38.50 15.05
N ASP A 292 -28.13 -39.67 14.43
CA ASP A 292 -27.84 -40.98 15.00
C ASP A 292 -26.93 -40.98 16.23
N ILE A 293 -27.48 -41.47 17.34
CA ILE A 293 -26.81 -41.60 18.65
C ILE A 293 -25.86 -42.82 18.70
N HIS A 294 -25.96 -43.76 17.75
CA HIS A 294 -25.23 -45.04 17.82
C HIS A 294 -23.82 -45.06 17.18
N LYS A 295 -23.48 -44.17 16.23
CA LYS A 295 -22.12 -44.11 15.66
C LYS A 295 -21.13 -43.27 16.49
N GLN A 296 -21.62 -42.40 17.37
CA GLN A 296 -20.77 -41.56 18.22
C GLN A 296 -20.25 -42.28 19.47
N GLN A 297 -20.90 -43.37 19.92
CA GLN A 297 -20.46 -44.12 21.11
C GLN A 297 -19.23 -45.01 20.85
N HIS A 298 -19.05 -45.52 19.61
CA HIS A 298 -17.95 -46.45 19.30
C HIS A 298 -16.60 -45.75 19.02
N VAL A 299 -16.62 -44.56 18.40
CA VAL A 299 -15.41 -43.75 18.13
C VAL A 299 -14.88 -43.10 19.42
N ALA A 300 -15.80 -42.59 20.27
CA ALA A 300 -15.44 -42.04 21.57
C ALA A 300 -14.78 -43.08 22.49
N SER A 301 -15.18 -44.35 22.40
CA SER A 301 -14.60 -45.44 23.19
C SER A 301 -13.16 -45.76 22.78
N GLN A 302 -12.86 -45.76 21.47
CA GLN A 302 -11.50 -46.01 20.96
C GLN A 302 -10.51 -44.89 21.28
N GLU A 303 -10.93 -43.61 21.17
CA GLU A 303 -10.08 -42.47 21.53
C GLU A 303 -9.83 -42.39 23.04
N THR A 304 -10.81 -42.80 23.84
CA THR A 304 -10.70 -42.90 25.30
C THR A 304 -9.70 -43.99 25.71
N GLU A 305 -9.81 -45.18 25.11
CA GLU A 305 -8.86 -46.28 25.34
C GLU A 305 -7.42 -45.91 24.90
N ALA A 306 -7.26 -45.24 23.76
CA ALA A 306 -5.97 -44.78 23.29
C ALA A 306 -5.34 -43.73 24.24
N ALA A 307 -6.13 -42.78 24.76
CA ALA A 307 -5.65 -41.80 25.72
C ALA A 307 -5.26 -42.42 27.07
N ILE A 308 -5.98 -43.46 27.51
CA ILE A 308 -5.64 -44.23 28.72
C ILE A 308 -4.32 -44.98 28.49
N GLN A 309 -4.15 -45.62 27.34
CA GLN A 309 -2.93 -46.34 27.00
C GLN A 309 -1.70 -45.40 26.97
N LEU A 310 -1.84 -44.20 26.43
CA LEU A 310 -0.78 -43.19 26.42
C LEU A 310 -0.42 -42.69 27.83
N LEU A 311 -1.37 -42.63 28.77
CA LEU A 311 -1.10 -42.27 30.17
C LEU A 311 -0.42 -43.42 30.93
N LEU A 312 -0.77 -44.67 30.64
CA LEU A 312 -0.10 -45.85 31.17
C LEU A 312 1.37 -45.91 30.71
N GLU A 313 1.64 -45.63 29.43
CA GLU A 313 3.00 -45.54 28.87
C GLU A 313 3.81 -44.39 29.49
N ALA A 314 3.15 -43.31 29.90
CA ALA A 314 3.76 -42.22 30.65
C ALA A 314 4.00 -42.53 32.14
N GLY A 315 3.60 -43.72 32.62
CA GLY A 315 3.81 -44.21 33.99
C GLY A 315 2.72 -43.83 34.99
N VAL A 316 1.53 -43.41 34.52
CA VAL A 316 0.38 -43.11 35.40
C VAL A 316 -0.33 -44.42 35.76
N ASP A 317 -0.71 -44.58 37.04
CA ASP A 317 -1.49 -45.72 37.50
C ASP A 317 -2.83 -45.84 36.73
N ARG A 318 -3.24 -47.07 36.42
CA ARG A 318 -4.45 -47.36 35.63
C ARG A 318 -5.71 -46.72 36.21
N ALA A 319 -5.93 -46.80 37.52
CA ALA A 319 -7.11 -46.22 38.15
C ALA A 319 -7.11 -44.67 38.08
N ILE A 320 -5.92 -44.06 38.12
CA ILE A 320 -5.74 -42.61 38.01
C ILE A 320 -5.91 -42.15 36.55
N ALA A 321 -5.38 -42.90 35.58
CA ALA A 321 -5.51 -42.62 34.15
C ALA A 321 -6.98 -42.65 33.68
N PHE A 322 -7.75 -43.66 34.11
CA PHE A 322 -9.19 -43.74 33.83
C PHE A 322 -9.94 -42.51 34.34
N ARG A 323 -9.74 -42.14 35.62
CA ARG A 323 -10.39 -40.96 36.21
C ARG A 323 -9.99 -39.64 35.53
N LEU A 324 -8.75 -39.53 35.07
CA LEU A 324 -8.25 -38.33 34.38
C LEU A 324 -8.88 -38.15 32.99
N VAL A 325 -8.96 -39.23 32.22
CA VAL A 325 -9.55 -39.20 30.86
C VAL A 325 -11.06 -39.00 30.95
N GLU A 326 -11.74 -39.69 31.87
CA GLU A 326 -13.18 -39.53 32.12
C GLU A 326 -13.54 -38.09 32.50
N LYS A 327 -12.72 -37.43 33.33
CA LYS A 327 -12.98 -36.06 33.80
C LYS A 327 -12.55 -34.97 32.81
N SER A 328 -11.50 -35.21 32.01
CA SER A 328 -10.85 -34.14 31.21
C SER A 328 -11.03 -34.29 29.70
N GLY A 329 -11.43 -35.48 29.22
CA GLY A 329 -11.57 -35.82 27.81
C GLY A 329 -10.25 -36.25 27.13
N PRO A 330 -10.31 -37.11 26.09
CA PRO A 330 -9.13 -37.69 25.44
C PRO A 330 -8.25 -36.65 24.72
N GLU A 331 -8.87 -35.66 24.05
CA GLU A 331 -8.13 -34.60 23.33
C GLU A 331 -7.24 -33.76 24.25
N ARG A 332 -7.71 -33.47 25.45
CA ARG A 332 -6.98 -32.67 26.45
C ARG A 332 -5.78 -33.43 27.00
N VAL A 333 -5.96 -34.73 27.26
CA VAL A 333 -4.89 -35.63 27.70
C VAL A 333 -3.79 -35.71 26.64
N GLN A 334 -4.16 -35.95 25.38
CA GLN A 334 -3.21 -36.04 24.28
C GLN A 334 -2.45 -34.72 24.06
N ARG A 335 -3.15 -33.57 24.16
CA ARG A 335 -2.55 -32.24 24.03
C ARG A 335 -1.54 -31.93 25.13
N GLN A 336 -1.84 -32.25 26.39
CA GLN A 336 -0.93 -31.99 27.50
C GLN A 336 0.28 -32.95 27.48
N LEU A 337 0.10 -34.20 27.05
CA LEU A 337 1.20 -35.14 26.80
C LEU A 337 2.20 -34.59 25.78
N GLN A 338 1.72 -34.04 24.66
CA GLN A 338 2.58 -33.41 23.64
C GLN A 338 3.35 -32.19 24.14
N TRP A 339 2.85 -31.52 25.19
CA TRP A 339 3.49 -30.34 25.78
C TRP A 339 4.39 -30.68 26.96
N LEU A 340 4.35 -31.92 27.47
CA LEU A 340 5.04 -32.32 28.69
C LEU A 340 6.55 -32.10 28.57
N ASP A 341 7.15 -32.54 27.47
CA ASP A 341 8.59 -32.39 27.25
C ASP A 341 8.99 -30.92 27.03
N ALA A 342 8.12 -30.14 26.38
CA ALA A 342 8.30 -28.70 26.22
C ALA A 342 8.18 -27.89 27.53
N ARG A 343 7.69 -28.50 28.62
CA ARG A 343 7.60 -27.89 29.96
C ARG A 343 8.83 -28.14 30.84
N ASN A 344 9.79 -28.99 30.43
CA ASN A 344 11.02 -29.31 31.17
C ASN A 344 10.79 -29.71 32.65
N PRO A 345 10.07 -30.82 32.94
CA PRO A 345 9.86 -31.28 34.32
C PRO A 345 11.18 -31.67 34.99
N ARG A 346 11.51 -31.05 36.14
CA ARG A 346 12.79 -31.28 36.84
C ARG A 346 12.81 -32.47 37.79
N GLU A 347 11.71 -32.76 38.49
CA GLU A 347 11.70 -33.78 39.56
C GLU A 347 10.43 -34.65 39.61
N ASN A 348 9.24 -34.11 39.28
CA ASN A 348 7.99 -34.89 39.30
C ASN A 348 7.21 -34.77 37.99
N ARG A 349 7.66 -35.53 36.97
CA ARG A 349 7.08 -35.54 35.61
C ARG A 349 5.61 -35.98 35.61
N ILE A 350 5.28 -37.02 36.39
CA ILE A 350 3.93 -37.59 36.46
C ILE A 350 2.98 -36.64 37.20
N GLY A 351 3.39 -36.11 38.35
CA GLY A 351 2.61 -35.12 39.10
C GLY A 351 2.35 -33.85 38.29
N LEU A 352 3.35 -33.37 37.53
CA LEU A 352 3.19 -32.24 36.63
C LEU A 352 2.20 -32.54 35.50
N LEU A 353 2.27 -33.73 34.89
CA LEU A 353 1.35 -34.16 33.85
C LEU A 353 -0.10 -34.21 34.37
N CYS A 354 -0.34 -34.91 35.49
CA CYS A 354 -1.66 -35.02 36.11
C CYS A 354 -2.24 -33.65 36.46
N LYS A 355 -1.41 -32.74 37.01
CA LYS A 355 -1.83 -31.37 37.33
C LYS A 355 -2.15 -30.54 36.09
N SER A 356 -1.31 -30.62 35.05
CA SER A 356 -1.53 -29.89 33.79
C SER A 356 -2.79 -30.35 33.05
N ILE A 357 -3.11 -31.65 33.12
CA ILE A 357 -4.35 -32.21 32.59
C ILE A 357 -5.53 -31.72 33.44
N ALA A 358 -5.48 -31.81 34.76
CA ALA A 358 -6.58 -31.39 35.64
C ALA A 358 -6.91 -29.89 35.56
N GLU A 359 -5.92 -29.02 35.36
CA GLU A 359 -6.06 -27.56 35.34
C GLU A 359 -6.08 -26.92 33.93
N ASP A 360 -5.96 -27.71 32.87
CA ASP A 360 -5.93 -27.27 31.44
C ASP A 360 -4.89 -26.18 31.17
N TRP A 361 -3.64 -26.49 31.49
CA TRP A 361 -2.60 -25.49 31.35
C TRP A 361 -2.42 -25.05 29.91
N SER A 362 -2.33 -23.75 29.69
CA SER A 362 -2.06 -23.14 28.38
C SER A 362 -0.76 -23.69 27.74
N PRO A 363 -0.63 -23.65 26.40
CA PRO A 363 0.54 -24.12 25.69
C PRO A 363 1.81 -23.45 26.22
N PRO A 364 2.93 -24.20 26.36
CA PRO A 364 4.21 -23.63 26.74
C PRO A 364 4.63 -22.51 25.77
N PRO A 365 5.33 -21.45 26.23
CA PRO A 365 5.74 -20.33 25.39
C PRO A 365 6.49 -20.77 24.12
N SER A 366 7.32 -21.81 24.22
CA SER A 366 8.07 -22.39 23.09
C SER A 366 7.14 -22.97 22.00
N VAL A 367 6.08 -23.67 22.41
CA VAL A 367 5.08 -24.27 21.52
C VAL A 367 4.15 -23.19 20.95
N ALA A 368 3.74 -22.22 21.76
CA ALA A 368 2.90 -21.10 21.34
C ALA A 368 3.58 -20.25 20.25
N VAL A 369 4.87 -19.96 20.40
CA VAL A 369 5.67 -19.23 19.38
C VAL A 369 5.79 -20.06 18.10
N LYS A 370 6.10 -21.36 18.20
CA LYS A 370 6.23 -22.25 17.04
C LYS A 370 4.93 -22.39 16.25
N ASN A 371 3.79 -22.53 16.93
CA ASN A 371 2.47 -22.61 16.30
C ASN A 371 2.09 -21.31 15.61
N ARG A 372 2.38 -20.16 16.24
CA ARG A 372 2.18 -18.83 15.62
C ARG A 372 3.05 -18.64 14.39
N GLN A 373 4.29 -19.13 14.40
CA GLN A 373 5.19 -19.02 13.26
C GLN A 373 4.76 -19.91 12.10
N LYS A 374 4.25 -21.12 12.39
CA LYS A 374 3.71 -22.04 11.40
C LYS A 374 2.48 -21.46 10.68
N SER A 375 1.53 -20.90 11.42
CA SER A 375 0.33 -20.31 10.83
C SER A 375 0.61 -19.06 9.98
N ILE A 376 1.62 -18.27 10.36
CA ILE A 376 2.10 -17.15 9.54
C ILE A 376 2.66 -17.67 8.21
N ARG A 377 3.53 -18.69 8.23
CA ARG A 377 4.14 -19.27 7.02
C ARG A 377 3.09 -19.90 6.08
N GLU A 378 2.11 -20.62 6.62
CA GLU A 378 1.03 -21.20 5.83
C GLU A 378 0.19 -20.11 5.16
N ARG A 379 -0.10 -19.02 5.86
CA ARG A 379 -0.81 -17.88 5.29
C ARG A 379 -0.02 -17.19 4.18
N GLU A 380 1.28 -16.98 4.39
CA GLU A 380 2.18 -16.40 3.38
C GLU A 380 2.27 -17.29 2.12
N GLN A 381 2.31 -18.61 2.27
CA GLN A 381 2.30 -19.54 1.12
C GLN A 381 0.98 -19.51 0.34
N ILE A 382 -0.15 -19.41 1.03
CA ILE A 382 -1.47 -19.28 0.39
C ILE A 382 -1.59 -17.94 -0.34
N GLU A 383 -1.05 -16.87 0.22
CA GLU A 383 -1.08 -15.54 -0.39
C GLU A 383 -0.17 -15.48 -1.62
N ALA A 384 1.07 -15.98 -1.52
CA ALA A 384 2.01 -16.06 -2.63
C ALA A 384 1.49 -16.93 -3.80
N THR A 385 0.78 -18.03 -3.51
CA THR A 385 0.19 -18.87 -4.56
C THR A 385 -0.97 -18.16 -5.28
N LYS A 386 -1.81 -17.41 -4.55
CA LYS A 386 -2.87 -16.58 -5.15
C LYS A 386 -2.31 -15.46 -6.01
N GLU A 387 -1.28 -14.76 -5.54
CA GLU A 387 -0.59 -13.71 -6.31
C GLU A 387 0.09 -14.27 -7.57
N SER A 388 0.69 -15.47 -7.49
CA SER A 388 1.26 -16.15 -8.65
C SER A 388 0.19 -16.55 -9.68
N GLN A 389 -1.00 -16.99 -9.23
CA GLN A 389 -2.11 -17.33 -10.12
C GLN A 389 -2.68 -16.08 -10.80
N GLU A 390 -2.86 -14.99 -10.04
CA GLU A 390 -3.40 -13.73 -10.57
C GLU A 390 -2.43 -13.05 -11.54
N SER A 391 -1.13 -13.01 -11.22
CA SER A 391 -0.11 -12.48 -12.13
C SER A 391 -0.03 -13.26 -13.44
N LYS A 392 -0.14 -14.60 -13.39
CA LYS A 392 -0.23 -15.44 -14.60
C LYS A 392 -1.50 -15.15 -15.40
N ARG A 393 -2.64 -14.90 -14.74
CA ARG A 393 -3.89 -14.52 -15.40
C ARG A 393 -3.75 -13.19 -16.13
N VAL A 394 -3.28 -12.14 -15.43
CA VAL A 394 -3.05 -10.81 -16.00
C VAL A 394 -2.03 -10.85 -17.13
N ALA A 395 -0.95 -11.62 -17.01
CA ALA A 395 0.05 -11.77 -18.07
C ALA A 395 -0.55 -12.40 -19.34
N ARG A 396 -1.40 -13.44 -19.19
CA ARG A 396 -2.13 -14.05 -20.32
C ARG A 396 -3.08 -13.06 -20.99
N GLU A 397 -3.82 -12.29 -20.20
CA GLU A 397 -4.74 -11.26 -20.73
C GLU A 397 -3.99 -10.14 -21.47
N LYS A 398 -2.86 -9.67 -20.92
CA LYS A 398 -1.98 -8.69 -21.58
C LYS A 398 -1.41 -9.24 -22.90
N ALA A 399 -0.92 -10.48 -22.91
CA ALA A 399 -0.40 -11.12 -24.12
C ALA A 399 -1.50 -11.29 -25.19
N ALA A 400 -2.71 -11.69 -24.80
CA ALA A 400 -3.84 -11.79 -25.72
C ALA A 400 -4.27 -10.41 -26.27
N ARG A 401 -4.22 -9.35 -25.46
CA ARG A 401 -4.49 -7.98 -25.90
C ARG A 401 -3.41 -7.47 -26.86
N ALA A 402 -2.14 -7.77 -26.61
CA ALA A 402 -1.03 -7.42 -27.49
C ALA A 402 -1.18 -8.09 -28.87
N LYS A 403 -1.45 -9.40 -28.92
CA LYS A 403 -1.72 -10.13 -30.17
C LYS A 403 -2.90 -9.56 -30.95
N ARG A 404 -4.00 -9.19 -30.26
CA ARG A 404 -5.16 -8.54 -30.90
C ARG A 404 -4.78 -7.18 -31.50
N ARG A 405 -4.02 -6.37 -30.76
CA ARG A 405 -3.55 -5.06 -31.22
C ARG A 405 -2.66 -5.20 -32.46
N GLU A 406 -1.71 -6.13 -32.44
CA GLU A 406 -0.82 -6.40 -33.57
C GLU A 406 -1.60 -6.77 -34.84
N ARG A 407 -2.59 -7.67 -34.72
CA ARG A 407 -3.46 -8.03 -35.85
C ARG A 407 -4.23 -6.83 -36.41
N LEU A 408 -4.75 -5.96 -35.55
CA LEU A 408 -5.52 -4.79 -35.98
C LEU A 408 -4.64 -3.67 -36.56
N LEU A 409 -3.39 -3.56 -36.09
CA LEU A 409 -2.38 -2.67 -36.68
C LEU A 409 -2.00 -3.15 -38.08
N SER A 410 -1.82 -4.46 -38.28
CA SER A 410 -1.59 -5.00 -39.62
C SER A 410 -2.73 -4.67 -40.60
N GLU A 411 -3.98 -4.74 -40.15
CA GLU A 411 -5.14 -4.31 -40.96
C GLU A 411 -5.10 -2.81 -41.28
N TRP A 412 -4.72 -1.98 -40.30
CA TRP A 412 -4.54 -0.54 -40.50
C TRP A 412 -3.46 -0.24 -41.54
N ASP A 413 -2.31 -0.91 -41.46
CA ASP A 413 -1.16 -0.69 -42.32
C ASP A 413 -1.47 -1.03 -43.78
N THR A 414 -2.27 -2.08 -44.01
CA THR A 414 -2.72 -2.49 -45.35
C THR A 414 -3.92 -1.69 -45.91
N ALA A 415 -4.55 -0.83 -45.11
CA ALA A 415 -5.77 -0.13 -45.49
C ALA A 415 -5.54 1.10 -46.37
N THR A 416 -6.47 1.36 -47.29
CA THR A 416 -6.42 2.57 -48.12
C THR A 416 -6.74 3.83 -47.31
N PRO A 417 -6.32 5.03 -47.76
CA PRO A 417 -6.63 6.28 -47.08
C PRO A 417 -8.13 6.51 -46.85
N GLU A 418 -8.98 6.06 -47.77
CA GLU A 418 -10.44 6.16 -47.69
C GLU A 418 -11.00 5.24 -46.59
N GLN A 419 -10.49 4.01 -46.49
CA GLN A 419 -10.86 3.06 -45.45
C GLN A 419 -10.45 3.58 -44.06
N ARG A 420 -9.23 4.12 -43.95
CA ARG A 420 -8.75 4.75 -42.72
C ARG A 420 -9.63 5.92 -42.30
N LYS A 421 -10.02 6.78 -43.25
CA LYS A 421 -10.93 7.90 -43.01
C LYS A 421 -12.31 7.42 -42.53
N ALA A 422 -12.85 6.37 -43.14
CA ALA A 422 -14.12 5.77 -42.74
C ALA A 422 -14.05 5.23 -41.30
N TRP A 423 -13.01 4.50 -40.93
CA TRP A 423 -12.84 3.97 -39.57
C TRP A 423 -12.64 5.06 -38.52
N ILE A 424 -11.86 6.10 -38.83
CA ILE A 424 -11.74 7.28 -37.96
C ILE A 424 -13.12 7.89 -37.73
N GLN A 425 -13.92 8.09 -38.78
CA GLN A 425 -15.25 8.69 -38.65
C GLN A 425 -16.21 7.80 -37.86
N THR A 426 -16.18 6.47 -38.08
CA THR A 426 -16.96 5.52 -37.29
C THR A 426 -16.59 5.57 -35.80
N ALA A 427 -15.30 5.66 -35.49
CA ALA A 427 -14.82 5.77 -34.11
C ALA A 427 -15.21 7.10 -33.46
N VAL A 428 -15.16 8.22 -34.20
CA VAL A 428 -15.64 9.53 -33.72
C VAL A 428 -17.14 9.51 -33.42
N ASN A 429 -17.93 8.89 -34.29
CA ASN A 429 -19.39 8.82 -34.12
C ASN A 429 -19.83 7.90 -32.98
N ALA A 430 -19.04 6.86 -32.69
CA ALA A 430 -19.31 5.92 -31.60
C ALA A 430 -18.87 6.45 -30.22
N GLU A 431 -18.04 7.49 -30.17
CA GLU A 431 -17.47 8.03 -28.95
C GLU A 431 -18.41 9.05 -28.28
N ALA A 432 -18.82 8.77 -27.05
CA ALA A 432 -19.71 9.65 -26.29
C ALA A 432 -18.97 10.87 -25.69
N SER A 433 -17.66 10.77 -25.49
CA SER A 433 -16.84 11.85 -24.96
C SER A 433 -16.37 12.79 -26.07
N ARG A 434 -16.82 14.05 -26.05
CA ARG A 434 -16.40 15.09 -27.01
C ARG A 434 -14.88 15.23 -27.11
N VAL A 435 -14.19 15.15 -25.98
CA VAL A 435 -12.73 15.33 -25.96
C VAL A 435 -12.00 14.12 -26.57
N ILE A 436 -12.52 12.89 -26.41
CA ILE A 436 -11.93 11.71 -27.08
C ILE A 436 -12.26 11.73 -28.58
N ALA A 437 -13.48 12.11 -28.95
CA ALA A 437 -13.89 12.27 -30.34
C ALA A 437 -13.02 13.30 -31.08
N ASP A 438 -12.64 14.40 -30.41
CA ASP A 438 -11.74 15.42 -30.98
C ASP A 438 -10.31 14.90 -31.14
N ILE A 439 -9.79 14.10 -30.20
CA ILE A 439 -8.48 13.45 -30.31
C ILE A 439 -8.45 12.49 -31.51
N ILE A 440 -9.50 11.67 -31.68
CA ILE A 440 -9.61 10.75 -32.80
C ILE A 440 -9.71 11.53 -34.13
N ARG A 441 -10.47 12.63 -34.17
CA ARG A 441 -10.63 13.46 -35.38
C ARG A 441 -9.33 14.14 -35.82
N ARG A 442 -8.47 14.50 -34.85
CA ARG A 442 -7.13 15.05 -35.13
C ARG A 442 -6.15 14.01 -35.67
N GLN A 443 -6.48 12.72 -35.61
CA GLN A 443 -5.67 11.69 -36.26
C GLN A 443 -5.86 11.76 -37.77
N GLY A 444 -4.78 12.06 -38.49
CA GLY A 444 -4.76 11.98 -39.95
C GLY A 444 -4.70 10.53 -40.44
N THR A 445 -5.08 10.31 -41.70
CA THR A 445 -5.00 8.98 -42.36
C THR A 445 -3.58 8.44 -42.52
N LYS A 446 -2.57 9.30 -42.28
CA LYS A 446 -1.13 8.97 -42.31
C LYS A 446 -0.55 8.63 -40.93
N ALA A 447 -1.37 8.55 -39.87
CA ALA A 447 -0.86 8.22 -38.55
C ALA A 447 -0.28 6.79 -38.50
N GLU A 448 0.93 6.65 -37.97
CA GLU A 448 1.64 5.37 -37.81
C GLU A 448 0.97 4.46 -36.77
N SER A 449 0.30 5.03 -35.75
CA SER A 449 -0.46 4.27 -34.76
C SER A 449 -1.84 4.90 -34.54
N PRO A 450 -2.93 4.27 -34.99
CA PRO A 450 -4.29 4.76 -34.75
C PRO A 450 -4.69 4.61 -33.27
N HIS A 451 -5.66 5.42 -32.83
CA HIS A 451 -6.22 5.35 -31.47
C HIS A 451 -6.91 4.00 -31.22
N CYS A 452 -7.02 3.57 -29.95
CA CYS A 452 -7.63 2.28 -29.61
C CYS A 452 -9.10 2.15 -30.06
N HIS A 453 -9.86 3.24 -30.05
CA HIS A 453 -11.24 3.25 -30.57
C HIS A 453 -11.31 3.14 -32.09
N VAL A 454 -10.29 3.60 -32.82
CA VAL A 454 -10.18 3.36 -34.27
C VAL A 454 -9.86 1.89 -34.52
N LEU A 455 -8.98 1.29 -33.73
CA LEU A 455 -8.72 -0.15 -33.79
C LEU A 455 -9.97 -0.99 -33.43
N ASP A 456 -10.82 -0.53 -32.51
CA ASP A 456 -12.11 -1.17 -32.20
C ASP A 456 -13.11 -1.01 -33.36
N ALA A 457 -13.10 0.12 -34.08
CA ALA A 457 -13.90 0.30 -35.29
C ALA A 457 -13.44 -0.61 -36.44
N ILE A 458 -12.12 -0.82 -36.59
CA ILE A 458 -11.55 -1.82 -37.51
C ILE A 458 -11.99 -3.22 -37.10
N ALA A 459 -11.93 -3.52 -35.80
CA ALA A 459 -12.35 -4.81 -35.27
C ALA A 459 -13.82 -5.09 -35.59
N ALA A 460 -14.71 -4.11 -35.39
CA ALA A 460 -16.11 -4.22 -35.76
C ALA A 460 -16.31 -4.43 -37.27
N ALA A 461 -15.61 -3.66 -38.11
CA ALA A 461 -15.69 -3.78 -39.57
C ALA A 461 -15.19 -5.14 -40.09
N ARG A 462 -14.19 -5.73 -39.43
CA ARG A 462 -13.59 -7.04 -39.79
C ARG A 462 -14.16 -8.21 -39.01
N LYS A 463 -15.18 -8.00 -38.16
CA LYS A 463 -15.75 -9.02 -37.26
C LYS A 463 -14.68 -9.68 -36.35
N LEU A 464 -13.69 -8.91 -35.94
CA LEU A 464 -12.64 -9.31 -35.00
C LEU A 464 -13.01 -8.89 -33.57
N PRO A 465 -12.46 -9.56 -32.54
CA PRO A 465 -12.69 -9.16 -31.16
C PRO A 465 -12.08 -7.77 -30.89
N PRO A 466 -12.82 -6.84 -30.27
CA PRO A 466 -12.30 -5.51 -29.99
C PRO A 466 -11.16 -5.57 -28.97
N ILE A 467 -10.26 -4.60 -29.02
CA ILE A 467 -9.14 -4.42 -28.08
C ILE A 467 -9.68 -4.12 -26.69
N SER A 468 -10.83 -3.45 -26.61
CA SER A 468 -11.48 -3.06 -25.36
C SER A 468 -12.32 -4.18 -24.73
N ALA A 469 -12.58 -5.29 -25.43
CA ALA A 469 -13.25 -6.43 -24.81
C ALA A 469 -12.34 -7.14 -23.81
N ALA A 470 -12.84 -7.29 -22.58
CA ALA A 470 -12.33 -8.25 -21.62
C ALA A 470 -12.35 -9.64 -22.26
N SER A 471 -11.29 -10.42 -22.08
CA SER A 471 -11.19 -11.79 -22.59
C SER A 471 -12.14 -12.70 -21.82
N GLY A 472 -13.43 -12.60 -22.11
CA GLY A 472 -14.41 -13.62 -21.78
C GLY A 472 -14.34 -14.72 -22.83
N LEU A 473 -14.24 -15.97 -22.38
CA LEU A 473 -14.51 -17.15 -23.20
C LEU A 473 -15.87 -17.00 -23.93
N PRO A 474 -16.04 -17.62 -25.12
CA PRO A 474 -17.28 -17.51 -25.88
C PRO A 474 -18.45 -18.06 -25.07
N SER A 475 -19.47 -17.22 -24.87
CA SER A 475 -20.82 -17.59 -24.49
C SER A 475 -21.48 -18.32 -25.66
N SER A 476 -21.05 -19.55 -25.95
CA SER A 476 -21.84 -20.50 -26.72
C SER A 476 -22.55 -21.41 -25.72
N LEU A 477 -23.82 -21.12 -25.43
CA LEU A 477 -24.87 -22.04 -24.96
C LEU A 477 -26.13 -21.21 -24.61
N ILE A 478 -26.76 -20.61 -25.63
CA ILE A 478 -28.20 -20.39 -25.60
C ILE A 478 -28.69 -21.03 -26.91
N GLY A 479 -29.03 -22.31 -26.80
CA GLY A 479 -29.67 -23.05 -27.87
C GLY A 479 -31.10 -22.56 -28.04
N ASP A 480 -31.46 -22.36 -29.29
CA ASP A 480 -32.83 -22.30 -29.77
C ASP A 480 -33.67 -23.44 -29.19
N LYS A 481 -34.82 -23.11 -28.63
CA LYS A 481 -36.03 -23.93 -28.76
C LYS A 481 -37.21 -23.03 -29.06
N VAL A 482 -37.48 -22.93 -30.35
CA VAL A 482 -38.81 -22.76 -30.90
C VAL A 482 -39.56 -24.08 -30.67
N ALA A 483 -40.65 -24.02 -29.91
CA ALA A 483 -41.89 -24.76 -30.08
C ALA A 483 -42.95 -24.06 -29.24
#